data_AF-A0AA96TQZ1-F1
#
_entry.id   AF-A0AA96TQZ1-F1
#
_cell.length_a   1.000
_cell.length_b   1.000
_cell.length_c   1.000
_cell.angle_alpha   90.00
_cell.angle_beta   90.00
_cell.angle_gamma   90.00
#
_symmetry.space_group_name_H-M   'P 1'
#
loop_
_entity.id
_entity.type
_entity.pdbx_description
1 polymer ?
#
loop_
_entity_poly.entity_id
_entity_poly.type
_entity_poly.pdbx_seq_one_letter_code
_entity_poly.pdbx_strand_id
1 'polypeptide(L)'
;MSGEVAVFLDALGSRKDNSKILDAIVLVGPRMETAEFDTEGERSVYYLFKPAGTELLFEDDVLVSVMVRTQPDADDDEFDVYPRPAALVDGLSATADRAAVTAFLGTPERAGEGFDRYRVNGRYLHFEFDPRGHVAKISALLEAI
;
A
#
# COMPACT_ATOMS: atom_id res chain seq x y z
N MET A 1 -4.11 11.66 -8.52
CA MET A 1 -3.25 11.20 -7.41
C MET A 1 -1.80 11.32 -7.85
N SER A 2 -0.95 11.88 -7.01
CA SER A 2 0.49 12.05 -7.25
C SER A 2 1.29 11.66 -6.00
N GLY A 3 2.62 11.74 -6.08
CA GLY A 3 3.55 11.14 -5.12
C GLY A 3 3.92 9.71 -5.51
N GLU A 4 4.63 9.02 -4.64
CA GLU A 4 5.11 7.65 -4.88
C GLU A 4 3.98 6.62 -4.96
N VAL A 5 2.85 6.88 -4.32
CA VAL A 5 1.65 6.03 -4.44
C VAL A 5 1.14 5.94 -5.88
N ALA A 6 1.43 6.94 -6.73
CA ALA A 6 1.05 6.91 -8.14
C ALA A 6 1.81 5.81 -8.90
N VAL A 7 3.06 5.52 -8.52
CA VAL A 7 3.86 4.43 -9.10
C VAL A 7 3.23 3.09 -8.72
N PHE A 8 2.85 2.92 -7.45
CA PHE A 8 2.17 1.71 -7.00
C PHE A 8 0.82 1.50 -7.70
N LEU A 9 0.00 2.57 -7.81
CA LEU A 9 -1.28 2.52 -8.50
C LEU A 9 -1.15 2.17 -9.99
N ASP A 10 -0.12 2.67 -10.67
CA ASP A 10 0.13 2.38 -12.09
C ASP A 10 0.66 0.95 -12.32
N ALA A 11 1.35 0.37 -11.33
CA ALA A 11 1.84 -0.99 -11.36
C ALA A 11 0.72 -2.04 -11.19
N LEU A 12 -0.37 -1.71 -10.46
CA LEU A 12 -1.50 -2.62 -10.24
C LEU A 12 -2.06 -3.19 -11.55
N GLY A 13 -2.26 -4.51 -11.57
CA GLY A 13 -2.76 -5.27 -12.72
C GLY A 13 -1.67 -5.67 -13.71
N SER A 14 -0.42 -5.30 -13.45
CA SER A 14 0.73 -5.73 -14.25
C SER A 14 1.20 -7.11 -13.80
N ARG A 15 1.70 -7.91 -14.75
CA ARG A 15 2.40 -9.15 -14.44
C ARG A 15 3.76 -8.86 -13.77
N LYS A 16 4.25 -9.79 -12.95
CA LYS A 16 5.52 -9.66 -12.19
C LYS A 16 6.76 -9.33 -13.03
N ASP A 17 6.76 -9.64 -14.32
CA ASP A 17 7.86 -9.39 -15.26
C ASP A 17 7.74 -8.04 -16.01
N ASN A 18 6.70 -7.25 -15.74
CA ASN A 18 6.49 -5.94 -16.33
C ASN A 18 7.44 -4.88 -15.71
N SER A 19 7.93 -3.95 -16.52
CA SER A 19 8.82 -2.86 -16.06
C SER A 19 8.20 -1.99 -14.97
N LYS A 20 6.88 -1.87 -14.91
CA LYS A 20 6.18 -1.13 -13.84
C LYS A 20 6.39 -1.74 -12.44
N ILE A 21 6.60 -3.05 -12.37
CA ILE A 21 6.95 -3.72 -11.11
C ILE A 21 8.37 -3.31 -10.70
N LEU A 22 9.29 -3.20 -11.65
CA LEU A 22 10.64 -2.72 -11.38
C LEU A 22 10.63 -1.28 -10.87
N ASP A 23 9.80 -0.40 -11.43
CA ASP A 23 9.65 0.98 -10.95
C ASP A 23 9.19 1.03 -9.48
N ALA A 24 8.26 0.16 -9.09
CA ALA A 24 7.85 0.01 -7.69
C ALA A 24 9.00 -0.52 -6.80
N ILE A 25 9.75 -1.51 -7.28
CA ILE A 25 10.91 -2.09 -6.55
C ILE A 25 12.01 -1.04 -6.34
N VAL A 26 12.24 -0.15 -7.31
CA VAL A 26 13.23 0.93 -7.18
C VAL A 26 12.92 1.86 -6.01
N LEU A 27 11.64 2.06 -5.67
CA LEU A 27 11.24 2.90 -4.54
C LEU A 27 11.53 2.26 -3.17
N VAL A 28 11.34 0.94 -3.06
CA VAL A 28 11.47 0.18 -1.81
C VAL A 28 12.87 -0.41 -1.60
N GLY A 29 13.68 -0.47 -2.66
CA GLY A 29 15.05 -0.96 -2.62
C GLY A 29 15.16 -2.48 -2.81
N PRO A 30 16.41 -3.01 -2.83
CA PRO A 30 16.69 -4.35 -3.34
C PRO A 30 16.54 -5.47 -2.30
N ARG A 31 16.30 -5.15 -1.03
CA ARG A 31 16.21 -6.15 0.06
C ARG A 31 14.81 -6.73 0.11
N MET A 32 14.63 -7.84 -0.60
CA MET A 32 13.35 -8.51 -0.79
C MET A 32 13.42 -9.95 -0.29
N GLU A 33 12.36 -10.37 0.38
CA GLU A 33 12.04 -11.77 0.66
C GLU A 33 10.77 -12.18 -0.08
N THR A 34 10.59 -13.47 -0.32
CA THR A 34 9.38 -14.00 -0.98
C THR A 34 8.67 -14.98 -0.07
N ALA A 35 7.35 -14.83 0.08
CA ALA A 35 6.48 -15.81 0.72
C ALA A 35 5.40 -16.27 -0.25
N GLU A 36 5.11 -17.56 -0.30
CA GLU A 36 4.11 -18.13 -1.19
C GLU A 36 3.03 -18.86 -0.39
N PHE A 37 1.78 -18.65 -0.78
CA PHE A 37 0.62 -19.30 -0.18
C PHE A 37 -0.26 -19.87 -1.30
N ASP A 38 -0.78 -21.06 -1.08
CA ASP A 38 -1.75 -21.71 -1.96
C ASP A 38 -3.03 -21.91 -1.14
N THR A 39 -4.07 -21.15 -1.49
CA THR A 39 -5.36 -21.20 -0.80
C THR A 39 -6.43 -21.54 -1.83
N GLU A 40 -7.11 -22.68 -1.66
CA GLU A 40 -8.20 -23.12 -2.54
C GLU A 40 -7.84 -23.16 -4.04
N GLY A 41 -6.56 -23.29 -4.39
CA GLY A 41 -6.06 -23.32 -5.76
C GLY A 41 -5.66 -21.95 -6.33
N GLU A 42 -5.80 -20.88 -5.55
CA GLU A 42 -5.27 -19.55 -5.88
C GLU A 42 -3.87 -19.40 -5.30
N ARG A 43 -2.90 -19.12 -6.17
CA ARG A 43 -1.51 -18.91 -5.77
C ARG A 43 -1.28 -17.43 -5.47
N SER A 44 -0.99 -17.14 -4.20
CA SER A 44 -0.54 -15.84 -3.73
C SER A 44 0.97 -15.84 -3.53
N VAL A 45 1.64 -14.81 -4.07
CA VAL A 45 3.06 -14.56 -3.85
C VAL A 45 3.24 -13.18 -3.27
N TYR A 46 3.91 -13.08 -2.13
CA TYR A 46 4.27 -11.82 -1.50
C TYR A 46 5.73 -11.52 -1.76
N TYR A 47 6.03 -10.31 -2.22
CA TYR A 47 7.37 -9.72 -2.14
C TYR A 47 7.41 -8.81 -0.92
N LEU A 48 8.20 -9.20 0.08
CA LEU A 48 8.30 -8.56 1.37
C LEU A 48 9.57 -7.70 1.42
N PHE A 49 9.40 -6.39 1.47
CA PHE A 49 10.48 -5.41 1.61
C PHE A 49 10.48 -4.89 3.05
N LYS A 50 10.82 -5.78 3.99
CA LYS A 50 10.78 -5.52 5.44
C LYS A 50 11.46 -4.21 5.85
N PRO A 51 12.70 -3.89 5.41
CA PRO A 51 13.36 -2.63 5.79
C PRO A 51 12.72 -1.37 5.18
N ALA A 52 11.81 -1.54 4.24
CA ALA A 52 11.06 -0.46 3.61
C ALA A 52 9.57 -0.49 3.99
N GLY A 53 9.16 -1.32 4.95
CA GLY A 53 7.77 -1.38 5.40
C GLY A 53 6.75 -1.69 4.30
N THR A 54 7.17 -2.35 3.21
CA THR A 54 6.36 -2.49 2.01
C THR A 54 6.17 -3.94 1.61
N GLU A 55 4.98 -4.27 1.15
CA GLU A 55 4.61 -5.59 0.65
C GLU A 55 3.91 -5.45 -0.69
N LEU A 56 4.29 -6.30 -1.66
CA LEU A 56 3.59 -6.45 -2.93
C LEU A 56 2.96 -7.83 -2.96
N LEU A 57 1.64 -7.88 -3.14
CA LEU A 57 0.89 -9.13 -3.28
C LEU A 57 0.57 -9.38 -4.76
N PHE A 58 0.97 -10.55 -5.22
CA PHE A 58 0.65 -11.07 -6.53
C PHE A 58 -0.31 -12.25 -6.41
N GLU A 59 -1.36 -12.25 -7.23
CA GLU A 59 -2.26 -13.37 -7.45
C GLU A 59 -2.14 -13.77 -8.92
N ASP A 60 -1.88 -15.05 -9.19
CA ASP A 60 -1.65 -15.57 -10.55
C ASP A 60 -0.61 -14.74 -11.36
N ASP A 61 0.47 -14.36 -10.69
CA ASP A 61 1.56 -13.49 -11.17
C ASP A 61 1.16 -12.04 -11.48
N VAL A 62 -0.06 -11.59 -11.14
CA VAL A 62 -0.55 -10.22 -11.33
C VAL A 62 -0.50 -9.46 -10.01
N LEU A 63 0.07 -8.25 -10.01
CA LEU A 63 0.10 -7.40 -8.82
C LEU A 63 -1.32 -6.89 -8.48
N VAL A 64 -1.85 -7.31 -7.35
CA VAL A 64 -3.20 -6.95 -6.90
C VAL A 64 -3.21 -5.96 -5.73
N SER A 65 -2.13 -5.92 -4.94
CA SER A 65 -2.02 -5.00 -3.80
C SER A 65 -0.58 -4.57 -3.55
N VAL A 66 -0.41 -3.31 -3.15
CA VAL A 66 0.81 -2.77 -2.55
C VAL A 66 0.45 -2.16 -1.21
N MET A 67 1.00 -2.68 -0.12
CA MET A 67 0.78 -2.16 1.23
C MET A 67 2.05 -1.50 1.76
N VAL A 68 1.91 -0.33 2.36
CA VAL A 68 3.02 0.49 2.84
C VAL A 68 2.75 0.95 4.27
N ARG A 69 3.69 0.70 5.19
CA ARG A 69 3.64 1.16 6.58
C ARG A 69 4.19 2.58 6.70
N THR A 70 3.40 3.50 7.24
CA THR A 70 3.76 4.92 7.41
C THR A 70 4.18 5.26 8.83
N GLN A 71 3.86 4.40 9.79
CA GLN A 71 4.22 4.52 11.21
C GLN A 71 4.77 3.19 11.72
N PRO A 72 5.56 3.19 12.81
CA PRO A 72 5.96 1.95 13.47
C PRO A 72 4.73 1.17 13.93
N ASP A 73 4.70 -0.13 13.65
CA ASP A 73 3.67 -1.03 14.15
C ASP A 73 4.16 -1.63 15.48
N ALA A 74 3.38 -1.48 16.55
CA ALA A 74 3.77 -1.98 17.87
C ALA A 74 3.57 -3.49 18.01
N ASP A 75 2.72 -4.06 17.15
CA ASP A 75 2.35 -5.48 17.16
C ASP A 75 3.10 -6.29 16.08
N ASP A 76 3.87 -5.61 15.21
CA ASP A 76 4.66 -6.18 14.12
C ASP A 76 6.04 -5.49 14.05
N ASP A 77 7.06 -6.14 14.62
CA ASP A 77 8.46 -5.69 14.57
C ASP A 77 9.25 -6.26 13.38
N GLU A 78 8.58 -7.01 12.48
CA GLU A 78 9.19 -7.61 11.31
C GLU A 78 9.44 -6.58 10.20
N PHE A 79 8.66 -5.50 10.18
CA PHE A 79 8.72 -4.43 9.17
C PHE A 79 9.11 -3.08 9.76
N ASP A 80 10.01 -2.39 9.08
CA ASP A 80 10.33 -0.99 9.35
C ASP A 80 9.26 -0.05 8.77
N VAL A 81 9.42 1.26 9.01
CA VAL A 81 8.61 2.30 8.36
C VAL A 81 9.12 2.56 6.95
N TYR A 82 8.21 2.88 6.02
CA TYR A 82 8.58 3.31 4.69
C TYR A 82 9.62 4.44 4.72
N PRO A 83 10.69 4.41 3.92
CA PRO A 83 11.81 5.33 4.09
C PRO A 83 11.47 6.81 3.89
N ARG A 84 10.42 7.11 3.12
CA ARG A 84 10.02 8.47 2.74
C ARG A 84 8.49 8.65 2.83
N PRO A 85 7.89 8.54 4.02
CA PRO A 85 6.44 8.46 4.14
C PRO A 85 5.76 9.77 3.71
N ALA A 86 6.43 10.91 3.85
CA ALA A 86 5.94 12.21 3.37
C ALA A 86 5.94 12.36 1.84
N ALA A 87 6.58 11.45 1.10
CA ALA A 87 6.60 11.44 -0.37
C ALA A 87 5.56 10.47 -0.98
N LEU A 88 4.84 9.70 -0.16
CA LEU A 88 3.85 8.73 -0.63
C LEU A 88 2.68 9.40 -1.35
N VAL A 89 2.11 10.44 -0.73
CA VAL A 89 0.97 11.18 -1.26
C VAL A 89 1.30 12.67 -1.19
N ASP A 90 1.50 13.30 -2.35
CA ASP A 90 1.78 14.74 -2.36
C ASP A 90 0.61 15.52 -1.76
N GLY A 91 0.92 16.43 -0.83
CA GLY A 91 -0.08 17.27 -0.17
C GLY A 91 -0.77 16.62 1.05
N LEU A 92 -0.41 15.38 1.40
CA LEU A 92 -0.89 14.71 2.61
C LEU A 92 0.27 14.40 3.56
N SER A 93 0.12 14.69 4.84
CA SER A 93 1.14 14.35 5.84
C SER A 93 1.25 12.83 6.01
N ALA A 94 2.46 12.34 6.25
CA ALA A 94 2.73 10.96 6.68
C ALA A 94 1.99 10.55 7.98
N THR A 95 1.61 11.54 8.80
CA THR A 95 0.86 11.39 10.05
C THR A 95 -0.54 11.99 9.93
N ALA A 96 -1.07 12.13 8.70
CA ALA A 96 -2.42 12.69 8.51
C ALA A 96 -3.43 11.90 9.33
N ASP A 97 -4.39 12.60 9.93
CA ASP A 97 -5.53 11.97 10.57
C ASP A 97 -6.65 11.70 9.55
N ARG A 98 -7.67 10.97 9.98
CA ARG A 98 -8.84 10.64 9.16
C ARG A 98 -9.53 11.87 8.56
N ALA A 99 -9.58 12.97 9.30
CA ALA A 99 -10.20 14.21 8.85
C ALA A 99 -9.38 14.87 7.73
N ALA A 100 -8.06 14.89 7.84
CA ALA A 100 -7.16 15.39 6.81
C ALA A 100 -7.22 14.53 5.54
N VAL A 101 -7.27 13.20 5.66
CA VAL A 101 -7.45 12.30 4.51
C VAL A 101 -8.77 12.58 3.80
N THR A 102 -9.86 12.70 4.55
CA THR A 102 -11.20 13.03 4.01
C THR A 102 -11.23 14.41 3.35
N ALA A 103 -10.58 15.41 3.96
CA ALA A 103 -10.49 16.75 3.38
C ALA A 103 -9.71 16.75 2.05
N PHE A 104 -8.73 15.87 1.92
CA PHE A 104 -7.91 15.74 0.71
C PHE A 104 -8.59 14.94 -0.41
N LEU A 105 -9.23 13.81 -0.09
CA LEU A 105 -9.80 12.88 -1.08
C LEU A 105 -11.31 13.00 -1.27
N GLY A 106 -12.01 13.74 -0.40
CA GLY A 106 -13.46 13.79 -0.34
C GLY A 106 -14.04 12.66 0.49
N THR A 107 -15.26 12.24 0.18
CA THR A 107 -15.95 11.19 0.94
C THR A 107 -15.41 9.80 0.56
N PRO A 108 -15.07 8.94 1.54
CA PRO A 108 -14.67 7.56 1.25
C PRO A 108 -15.80 6.78 0.57
N GLU A 109 -15.43 5.87 -0.32
CA GLU A 109 -16.34 4.88 -0.91
C GLU A 109 -16.82 3.88 0.16
N ARG A 110 -15.93 3.52 1.09
CA ARG A 110 -16.25 2.68 2.25
C ARG A 110 -15.49 3.18 3.47
N ALA A 111 -16.19 3.25 4.60
CA ALA A 111 -15.62 3.65 5.89
C ALA A 111 -15.85 2.51 6.90
N GLY A 112 -14.81 2.16 7.66
CA GLY A 112 -14.85 1.25 8.79
C GLY A 112 -14.49 1.94 10.10
N GLU A 113 -14.41 1.18 11.19
CA GLU A 113 -14.00 1.70 12.50
C GLU A 113 -12.56 2.25 12.45
N GLY A 114 -11.62 1.46 11.93
CA GLY A 114 -10.20 1.81 11.84
C GLY A 114 -9.67 2.08 10.42
N PHE A 115 -10.54 2.19 9.40
CA PHE A 115 -10.09 2.38 8.02
C PHE A 115 -11.03 3.23 7.18
N ASP A 116 -10.50 3.77 6.09
CA ASP A 116 -11.25 4.36 4.98
C ASP A 116 -10.72 3.88 3.63
N ARG A 117 -11.62 3.65 2.67
CA ARG A 117 -11.29 3.32 1.28
C ARG A 117 -11.83 4.36 0.32
N TYR A 118 -11.01 4.73 -0.65
CA TYR A 118 -11.29 5.72 -1.67
C TYR A 118 -11.09 5.13 -3.06
N ARG A 119 -11.95 5.46 -4.01
CA ARG A 119 -11.73 5.16 -5.42
C ARG A 119 -10.87 6.25 -6.04
N VAL A 120 -9.76 5.85 -6.66
CA VAL A 120 -8.77 6.77 -7.25
C VAL A 120 -8.32 6.21 -8.60
N ASN A 121 -8.49 6.97 -9.68
CA ASN A 121 -8.06 6.58 -11.03
C ASN A 121 -8.52 5.17 -11.48
N GLY A 122 -9.72 4.73 -11.07
CA GLY A 122 -10.24 3.39 -11.37
C GLY A 122 -9.64 2.25 -10.55
N ARG A 123 -8.82 2.57 -9.55
CA ARG A 123 -8.26 1.68 -8.52
C ARG A 123 -8.76 2.11 -7.13
N TYR A 124 -8.19 1.53 -6.07
CA TYR A 124 -8.53 1.90 -4.70
C TYR A 124 -7.29 2.28 -3.90
N LEU A 125 -7.47 3.25 -3.00
CA LEU A 125 -6.57 3.50 -1.89
C LEU A 125 -7.30 3.19 -0.59
N HIS A 126 -6.68 2.38 0.25
CA HIS A 126 -7.14 2.03 1.57
C HIS A 126 -6.19 2.63 2.60
N PHE A 127 -6.74 3.32 3.60
CA PHE A 127 -6.00 3.94 4.69
C PHE A 127 -6.44 3.28 5.98
N GLU A 128 -5.48 2.69 6.70
CA GLU A 128 -5.69 2.19 8.05
C GLU A 128 -5.11 3.17 9.06
N PHE A 129 -5.83 3.38 10.16
CA PHE A 129 -5.48 4.33 11.18
C PHE A 129 -5.00 3.62 12.45
N ASP A 130 -3.96 4.16 13.09
CA ASP A 130 -3.51 3.71 14.40
C ASP A 130 -4.55 4.06 15.50
N PRO A 131 -4.40 3.56 16.74
CA PRO A 131 -5.30 3.92 17.85
C PRO A 131 -5.32 5.41 18.21
N ARG A 132 -4.37 6.20 17.70
CA ARG A 132 -4.32 7.67 17.86
C ARG A 132 -5.03 8.40 16.72
N GLY A 133 -5.48 7.68 15.69
CA GLY A 133 -6.21 8.20 14.53
C GLY A 133 -5.33 8.67 13.37
N HIS A 134 -4.03 8.40 13.39
CA HIS A 134 -3.12 8.75 12.28
C HIS A 134 -3.02 7.60 11.29
N VAL A 135 -2.79 7.91 10.02
CA VAL A 135 -2.51 6.90 8.99
C VAL A 135 -1.30 6.07 9.41
N ALA A 136 -1.52 4.76 9.55
CA ALA A 136 -0.53 3.75 9.91
C ALA A 136 -0.11 2.91 8.70
N LYS A 137 -1.08 2.60 7.82
CA LYS A 137 -0.85 1.84 6.58
C LYS A 137 -1.62 2.47 5.44
N ILE A 138 -1.02 2.46 4.25
CA ILE A 138 -1.66 2.83 2.99
C ILE A 138 -1.54 1.63 2.05
N SER A 139 -2.66 1.18 1.51
CA SER A 139 -2.70 0.10 0.53
C SER A 139 -3.28 0.59 -0.78
N ALA A 140 -2.54 0.39 -1.88
CA ALA A 140 -3.05 0.55 -3.24
C ALA A 140 -3.59 -0.81 -3.71
N LEU A 141 -4.86 -0.86 -4.12
CA LEU A 141 -5.57 -2.12 -4.43
C LEU A 141 -6.12 -2.10 -5.86
N LEU A 142 -5.97 -3.24 -6.55
CA LEU A 142 -6.50 -3.46 -7.89
C LEU A 142 -8.03 -3.46 -7.88
N GLU A 143 -8.61 -4.17 -6.91
CA GLU A 143 -10.04 -4.33 -6.72
C GLU A 143 -10.46 -3.94 -5.30
N ALA A 144 -11.77 -3.86 -5.07
CA ALA A 144 -12.32 -3.57 -3.75
C ALA A 144 -12.33 -4.85 -2.92
N ILE A 145 -11.64 -4.84 -1.78
CA ILE A 145 -11.55 -5.96 -0.83
C ILE A 145 -12.49 -5.75 0.37
#